data_AF-A0A2D6SXG0-F1
#
_entry.id   AF-A0A2D6SXG0-F1
#
_cell.length_a   1.000
_cell.length_b   1.000
_cell.length_c   1.000
_cell.angle_alpha   90.00
_cell.angle_beta   90.00
_cell.angle_gamma   90.00
#
_symmetry.space_group_name_H-M   'P 1'
#
loop_
_entity.id
_entity.type
_entity.pdbx_description
1 polymer ?
#
loop_
_entity_poly.entity_id
_entity_poly.type
_entity_poly.pdbx_seq_one_letter_code
_entity_poly.pdbx_strand_id
1 'polypeptide(L)'
;PAHASRYEQNLVRLIKAWRTEFKAPKAPFVLATIGFGGWEMEGPHVTVANAQLAVSGEKGKYPEFAGNVKTVEIRDFWRAVEVSPRNQGYHYNRNAETYMLVGDALGRGMVNLLEARK
;
A
#
# COMPACT_ATOMS: atom_id res chain seq x y z
N PRO A 1 -12.39 -14.55 -4.88
CA PRO A 1 -13.27 -13.55 -4.21
C PRO A 1 -13.25 -13.64 -2.67
N ALA A 2 -13.43 -14.83 -2.09
CA ALA A 2 -13.58 -15.00 -0.64
C ALA A 2 -12.37 -14.54 0.22
N HIS A 3 -11.15 -14.67 -0.30
CA HIS A 3 -9.95 -14.25 0.46
C HIS A 3 -9.69 -12.75 0.37
N ALA A 4 -9.92 -12.14 -0.79
CA ALA A 4 -9.70 -10.71 -1.00
C ALA A 4 -10.61 -9.85 -0.11
N SER A 5 -11.85 -10.28 0.14
CA SER A 5 -12.79 -9.55 1.02
C SER A 5 -12.33 -9.48 2.48
N ARG A 6 -11.37 -10.32 2.90
CA ARG A 6 -10.79 -10.33 4.25
C ARG A 6 -9.52 -9.51 4.38
N TYR A 7 -8.99 -8.98 3.26
CA TYR A 7 -7.69 -8.34 3.24
C TYR A 7 -7.60 -7.15 4.20
N GLU A 8 -8.61 -6.28 4.21
CA GLU A 8 -8.65 -5.09 5.08
C GLU A 8 -8.56 -5.50 6.56
N GLN A 9 -9.43 -6.41 6.99
CA GLN A 9 -9.46 -6.88 8.37
C GLN A 9 -8.14 -7.55 8.78
N ASN A 10 -7.55 -8.34 7.88
CA ASN A 10 -6.29 -9.02 8.14
C ASN A 10 -5.13 -8.03 8.23
N LEU A 11 -5.10 -7.01 7.37
CA LEU A 11 -4.07 -5.96 7.40
C LEU A 11 -4.15 -5.12 8.68
N VAL A 12 -5.35 -4.74 9.10
CA VAL A 12 -5.57 -4.03 10.38
C VAL A 12 -5.07 -4.89 11.55
N ARG A 13 -5.39 -6.19 11.55
CA ARG A 13 -4.91 -7.13 12.58
C ARG A 13 -3.39 -7.25 12.57
N LEU A 14 -2.76 -7.32 11.40
CA LEU A 14 -1.30 -7.37 11.27
C LEU A 14 -0.63 -6.14 11.90
N ILE A 15 -1.08 -4.94 11.53
CA ILE A 15 -0.56 -3.68 12.05
C ILE A 15 -0.67 -3.64 13.58
N LYS A 16 -1.83 -4.02 14.12
CA LYS A 16 -2.07 -4.07 15.57
C LYS A 16 -1.18 -5.11 16.26
N ALA A 17 -1.08 -6.31 15.69
CA ALA A 17 -0.28 -7.39 16.25
C ALA A 17 1.20 -7.01 16.35
N TRP A 18 1.77 -6.45 15.28
CA TRP A 18 3.17 -5.98 15.29
C TRP A 18 3.40 -4.88 16.32
N ARG A 19 2.50 -3.90 16.42
CA ARG A 19 2.64 -2.84 17.43
C ARG A 19 2.57 -3.37 18.86
N THR A 20 1.73 -4.37 19.12
CA THR A 20 1.67 -5.05 20.42
C THR A 20 2.95 -5.83 20.71
N GLU A 21 3.36 -6.71 19.79
CA GLU A 21 4.54 -7.57 19.93
C GLU A 21 5.81 -6.76 20.22
N PHE A 22 6.05 -5.72 19.43
CA PHE A 22 7.23 -4.88 19.56
C PHE A 22 7.08 -3.73 20.56
N LYS A 23 6.00 -3.70 21.34
CA LYS A 23 5.69 -2.64 22.32
C LYS A 23 5.79 -1.22 21.72
N ALA A 24 5.35 -1.07 20.48
CA ALA A 24 5.51 0.13 19.68
C ALA A 24 4.16 0.70 19.20
N PRO A 25 3.28 1.16 20.11
CA PRO A 25 1.89 1.54 19.79
C PRO A 25 1.78 2.70 18.78
N LYS A 26 2.83 3.53 18.68
CA LYS A 26 2.92 4.66 17.76
C LYS A 26 3.85 4.42 16.57
N ALA A 27 4.31 3.19 16.32
CA ALA A 27 5.20 2.94 15.17
C ALA A 27 4.53 3.34 13.85
N PRO A 28 5.12 4.25 13.05
CA PRO A 28 4.57 4.67 11.77
C PRO A 28 4.54 3.48 10.82
N PHE A 29 3.47 3.38 10.03
CA PHE A 29 3.28 2.30 9.07
C PHE A 29 2.95 2.89 7.71
N VAL A 30 3.76 2.57 6.71
CA VAL A 30 3.50 3.00 5.32
C VAL A 30 3.41 1.77 4.45
N LEU A 31 2.36 1.68 3.65
CA LEU A 31 2.19 0.63 2.65
C LEU A 31 1.87 1.23 1.28
N ALA A 32 2.11 0.45 0.24
CA ALA A 32 1.65 0.73 -1.11
C ALA A 32 0.42 -0.13 -1.41
N THR A 33 -0.48 0.36 -2.26
CA THR A 33 -1.44 -0.53 -2.92
C THR A 33 -0.69 -1.56 -3.77
N ILE A 34 -1.35 -2.64 -4.18
CA ILE A 34 -0.92 -3.33 -5.40
C ILE A 34 -1.24 -2.44 -6.61
N GLY A 35 -0.50 -2.61 -7.71
CA GLY A 35 -0.65 -1.77 -8.92
C GLY A 35 -0.76 -2.55 -10.23
N PHE A 36 -1.06 -3.86 -10.19
CA PHE A 36 -1.08 -4.72 -11.38
C PHE A 36 -2.13 -4.25 -12.41
N GLY A 37 -1.69 -3.96 -13.63
CA GLY A 37 -2.55 -3.42 -14.69
C GLY A 37 -2.93 -1.95 -14.52
N GLY A 38 -2.33 -1.25 -13.53
CA GLY A 38 -2.63 0.16 -13.27
C GLY A 38 -4.12 0.40 -13.02
N TRP A 39 -4.70 1.34 -13.77
CA TRP A 39 -6.12 1.70 -13.65
C TRP A 39 -7.09 0.71 -14.29
N GLU A 40 -6.60 -0.25 -15.08
CA GLU A 40 -7.40 -1.35 -15.64
C GLU A 40 -7.53 -2.53 -14.66
N MET A 41 -7.02 -2.38 -13.43
CA MET A 41 -7.13 -3.39 -12.39
C MET A 41 -8.57 -3.77 -12.09
N GLU A 42 -8.84 -5.08 -12.08
CA GLU A 42 -10.18 -5.62 -11.86
C GLU A 42 -10.21 -6.80 -10.88
N GLY A 43 -11.43 -7.30 -10.63
CA GLY A 43 -11.66 -8.52 -9.87
C GLY A 43 -11.10 -8.49 -8.44
N PRO A 44 -10.50 -9.58 -7.95
CA PRO A 44 -9.94 -9.63 -6.59
C PRO A 44 -8.83 -8.60 -6.34
N HIS A 45 -8.12 -8.13 -7.38
CA HIS A 45 -7.03 -7.17 -7.21
C HIS A 45 -7.58 -5.79 -6.79
N VAL A 46 -8.62 -5.29 -7.45
CA VAL A 46 -9.20 -3.99 -7.08
C VAL A 46 -9.78 -4.04 -5.66
N THR A 47 -10.35 -5.18 -5.24
CA THR A 47 -10.80 -5.39 -3.85
C THR A 47 -9.63 -5.26 -2.86
N VAL A 48 -8.47 -5.85 -3.17
CA VAL A 48 -7.27 -5.73 -2.33
C VAL A 48 -6.72 -4.30 -2.30
N ALA A 49 -6.63 -3.63 -3.46
CA ALA A 49 -6.17 -2.24 -3.53
C ALA A 49 -7.07 -1.31 -2.71
N ASN A 50 -8.40 -1.47 -2.83
CA ASN A 50 -9.36 -0.71 -2.03
C ASN A 50 -9.23 -0.99 -0.53
N ALA A 51 -9.00 -2.25 -0.14
CA ALA A 51 -8.72 -2.62 1.25
C ALA A 51 -7.43 -1.96 1.78
N GLN A 52 -6.38 -1.90 0.97
CA GLN A 52 -5.12 -1.22 1.31
C GLN A 52 -5.33 0.29 1.47
N LEU A 53 -6.14 0.92 0.61
CA LEU A 53 -6.48 2.35 0.75
C LEU A 53 -7.31 2.62 2.01
N ALA A 54 -8.26 1.74 2.34
CA ALA A 54 -9.18 1.91 3.46
C ALA A 54 -8.49 1.97 4.83
N VAL A 55 -7.33 1.32 4.99
CA VAL A 55 -6.56 1.36 6.25
C VAL A 55 -5.74 2.63 6.44
N SER A 56 -5.62 3.49 5.43
CA SER A 56 -4.90 4.76 5.58
C SER A 56 -5.57 5.63 6.65
N GLY A 57 -4.78 6.24 7.53
CA GLY A 57 -5.28 7.16 8.56
C GLY A 57 -6.03 8.36 7.98
N GLU A 58 -5.77 8.70 6.72
CA GLU A 58 -6.43 9.79 5.98
C GLU A 58 -7.89 9.49 5.61
N LYS A 59 -8.30 8.21 5.65
CA LYS A 59 -9.68 7.81 5.32
C LYS A 59 -10.63 7.91 6.52
N GLY A 60 -10.11 8.06 7.74
CA GLY A 60 -10.92 8.19 8.96
C GLY A 60 -11.65 6.91 9.42
N LYS A 61 -11.61 5.81 8.66
CA LYS A 61 -12.28 4.54 9.02
C LYS A 61 -11.70 3.88 10.28
N TYR A 62 -10.41 4.10 10.53
CA TYR A 62 -9.69 3.62 11.72
C TYR A 62 -9.08 4.82 12.44
N PRO A 63 -9.77 5.42 13.42
CA PRO A 63 -9.28 6.60 14.13
C PRO A 63 -7.90 6.42 14.76
N GLU A 64 -7.57 5.20 15.21
CA GLU A 64 -6.25 4.85 15.78
C GLU A 64 -5.09 4.93 14.76
N PHE A 65 -5.40 5.04 13.48
CA PHE A 65 -4.43 5.11 12.38
C PHE A 65 -4.17 6.54 11.91
N ALA A 66 -4.95 7.53 12.37
CA ALA A 66 -4.73 8.94 12.06
C ALA A 66 -3.30 9.38 12.43
N GLY A 67 -2.58 10.00 11.49
CA GLY A 67 -1.19 10.44 11.67
C GLY A 67 -0.16 9.31 11.87
N ASN A 68 -0.54 8.05 11.67
CA ASN A 68 0.30 6.90 12.03
C ASN A 68 0.28 5.75 11.01
N VAL A 69 -0.72 5.70 10.13
CA VAL A 69 -0.72 4.78 8.97
C VAL A 69 -0.98 5.58 7.71
N LYS A 70 -0.17 5.35 6.66
CA LYS A 70 -0.35 5.94 5.34
C LYS A 70 -0.34 4.84 4.28
N THR A 71 -1.26 4.94 3.33
CA THR A 71 -1.24 4.14 2.10
C THR A 71 -0.88 5.03 0.93
N VAL A 72 0.06 4.60 0.10
CA VAL A 72 0.36 5.24 -1.19
C VAL A 72 -0.34 4.47 -2.32
N GLU A 73 -1.06 5.20 -3.17
CA GLU A 73 -1.67 4.63 -4.38
C GLU A 73 -0.61 4.53 -5.47
N ILE A 74 -0.42 3.32 -6.03
CA ILE A 74 0.64 3.07 -7.01
C ILE A 74 0.14 2.67 -8.39
N ARG A 75 -1.18 2.71 -8.65
CA ARG A 75 -1.72 2.41 -9.99
C ARG A 75 -1.15 3.31 -11.09
N ASP A 76 -0.80 4.56 -10.77
CA ASP A 76 -0.10 5.49 -11.67
C ASP A 76 1.35 5.07 -11.99
N PHE A 77 1.94 4.19 -11.18
CA PHE A 77 3.33 3.74 -11.36
C PHE A 77 3.44 2.54 -12.28
N TRP A 78 2.31 1.96 -12.70
CA TRP A 78 2.29 0.87 -13.66
C TRP A 78 2.98 1.28 -14.97
N ARG A 79 3.81 0.38 -15.49
CA ARG A 79 4.41 0.50 -16.81
C ARG A 79 4.00 -0.71 -17.63
N ALA A 80 3.38 -0.45 -18.77
CA ALA A 80 2.85 -1.47 -19.65
C ALA A 80 3.99 -2.31 -20.26
N VAL A 81 3.65 -3.47 -20.81
CA VAL A 81 4.65 -4.44 -21.27
C VAL A 81 5.49 -3.91 -22.43
N GLU A 82 4.91 -3.02 -23.24
CA GLU A 82 5.50 -2.39 -24.42
C GLU A 82 6.73 -1.54 -24.09
N VAL A 83 6.81 -1.04 -22.85
CA VAL A 83 7.91 -0.19 -22.35
C VAL A 83 8.71 -0.90 -21.25
N SER A 84 8.57 -2.22 -21.13
CA SER A 84 9.11 -2.97 -20.01
C SER A 84 9.96 -4.19 -20.42
N PRO A 85 10.92 -4.62 -19.57
CA PRO A 85 11.82 -5.71 -19.95
C PRO A 85 11.18 -7.09 -20.11
N ARG A 86 10.04 -7.37 -19.46
CA ARG A 86 9.39 -8.70 -19.48
C ARG A 86 7.87 -8.59 -19.42
N ASN A 87 7.17 -9.53 -20.08
CA ASN A 87 5.73 -9.73 -19.90
C ASN A 87 5.45 -10.54 -18.62
N GLN A 88 5.56 -9.87 -17.46
CA GLN A 88 5.34 -10.46 -16.14
C GLN A 88 4.60 -9.46 -15.26
N GLY A 89 3.32 -9.23 -15.55
CA GLY A 89 2.55 -8.17 -14.88
C GLY A 89 2.48 -8.31 -13.35
N TYR A 90 2.46 -9.53 -12.83
CA TYR A 90 2.53 -9.84 -11.39
C TYR A 90 3.88 -9.47 -10.73
N HIS A 91 4.89 -9.17 -11.54
CA HIS A 91 6.17 -8.58 -11.12
C HIS A 91 6.39 -7.22 -11.80
N TYR A 92 5.32 -6.46 -12.06
CA TYR A 92 5.42 -5.11 -12.64
C TYR A 92 6.23 -5.07 -13.94
N ASN A 93 6.11 -6.12 -14.76
CA ASN A 93 6.85 -6.29 -16.01
C ASN A 93 8.38 -6.21 -15.88
N ARG A 94 8.90 -6.40 -14.66
CA ARG A 94 10.28 -6.12 -14.25
C ARG A 94 10.74 -4.70 -14.61
N ASN A 95 9.82 -3.74 -14.59
CA ASN A 95 10.10 -2.35 -14.94
C ASN A 95 10.78 -1.63 -13.76
N ALA A 96 12.01 -1.16 -13.97
CA ALA A 96 12.79 -0.46 -12.95
C ALA A 96 12.15 0.86 -12.49
N GLU A 97 11.49 1.58 -13.39
CA GLU A 97 10.82 2.85 -13.06
C GLU A 97 9.66 2.62 -12.08
N THR A 98 8.84 1.59 -12.31
CA THR A 98 7.77 1.22 -11.36
C THR A 98 8.33 0.97 -9.97
N TYR A 99 9.41 0.19 -9.84
CA TYR A 99 10.02 -0.07 -8.52
C TYR A 99 10.59 1.19 -7.87
N MET A 100 11.25 2.05 -8.64
CA MET A 100 11.81 3.31 -8.12
C MET A 100 10.71 4.26 -7.63
N LEU A 101 9.63 4.41 -8.40
CA LEU A 101 8.50 5.26 -8.01
C LEU A 101 7.78 4.73 -6.76
N VAL A 102 7.60 3.42 -6.65
CA VAL A 102 7.04 2.80 -5.44
C VAL A 102 7.94 3.07 -4.23
N GLY A 103 9.25 2.86 -4.37
CA GLY A 103 10.22 3.10 -3.29
C GLY A 103 10.27 4.56 -2.85
N ASP A 104 10.31 5.50 -3.80
CA ASP A 104 10.28 6.94 -3.52
C ASP A 104 8.99 7.36 -2.81
N ALA A 105 7.83 6.88 -3.27
CA ALA A 105 6.54 7.18 -2.65
C ALA A 105 6.44 6.64 -1.21
N LEU A 106 6.90 5.40 -0.97
CA LEU A 106 6.95 4.81 0.37
C LEU A 106 7.89 5.60 1.29
N GLY A 107 9.07 5.96 0.79
CA GLY A 107 10.05 6.76 1.53
C GLY A 107 9.52 8.13 1.93
N ARG A 108 8.95 8.88 0.97
CA ARG A 108 8.31 10.17 1.23
C ARG A 108 7.13 10.03 2.18
N GLY A 109 6.33 8.98 2.03
CA GLY A 109 5.24 8.68 2.95
C GLY A 109 5.72 8.51 4.39
N MET A 110 6.86 7.85 4.59
CA MET A 110 7.45 7.66 5.91
C MET A 110 8.01 8.97 6.47
N VAL A 111 8.74 9.75 5.67
CA VAL A 111 9.23 11.08 6.06
C VAL A 111 8.07 11.96 6.52
N ASN A 112 6.98 12.03 5.75
CA ASN A 112 5.80 12.82 6.09
C ASN A 112 5.20 12.42 7.45
N LEU A 113 5.09 11.10 7.72
CA LEU A 113 4.59 10.64 9.03
C LEU A 113 5.53 10.98 10.17
N LEU A 114 6.85 10.97 9.95
CA LEU A 114 7.85 11.29 10.98
C LEU A 114 7.94 12.79 11.25
N GLU A 115 7.82 13.62 10.22
CA GLU A 115 7.87 15.08 10.37
C GLU A 115 6.61 15.66 10.99
N ALA A 116 5.43 15.13 10.66
CA ALA A 116 4.16 15.56 11.26
C ALA A 116 4.04 15.23 12.77
N ARG A 117 5.03 14.52 13.33
CA ARG A 117 5.10 14.17 14.76
C ARG A 117 6.08 15.02 15.57
N LYS A 118 6.92 15.80 14.89
CA LYS A 118 7.77 16.78 15.55
C LYS A 118 6.90 17.87 16.14
#